data_AF-A0A975TX12-F1
#
_entry.id   AF-A0A975TX12-F1
#
_cell.length_a   1.000
_cell.length_b   1.000
_cell.length_c   1.000
_cell.angle_alpha   90.00
_cell.angle_beta   90.00
_cell.angle_gamma   90.00
#
_symmetry.space_group_name_H-M   'P 1'
#
loop_
_entity.id
_entity.type
_entity.pdbx_description
1 polymer ?
#
loop_
_entity_poly.entity_id
_entity_poly.type
_entity_poly.pdbx_seq_one_letter_code
_entity_poly.pdbx_strand_id
1 'polypeptide(L)'
;MGDVADFEQLSALERRLSKALDRIAAGVAAADTGSGPDVAADVAAAQAEAEAAIQDAETRATEAEERVSALEARLAETQDALSDALEEVTSARAETDVARAEAETARVHAAQTPGTDAATLAGLEQRLAAAEASRGMAQADLAARADELAEKDAALAELQAALEAAQAEAADASASGMDAEPEAETEDMEKALAVMGRRVERARAERDQARMACDAATDALDEIKEATGAVVDERILALRRQLRLMRTRAEDLAAQVSLLQSGASVDATLLDQGLLAEVETLRQLRDTDAAELDRIVQEMQAGLDMAASERAAPETVDGGPNA
;
A
#
# COMPACT_ATOMS: atom_id res chain seq x y z
N MET A 1 -8.71 38.30 -8.26
CA MET A 1 -9.00 37.04 -8.99
C MET A 1 -9.93 36.17 -8.15
N GLY A 2 -11.07 36.71 -7.67
CA GLY A 2 -12.07 35.96 -6.91
C GLY A 2 -13.38 35.75 -7.68
N ASP A 3 -13.70 36.67 -8.60
CA ASP A 3 -15.01 36.70 -9.26
C ASP A 3 -15.31 35.53 -10.21
N VAL A 4 -14.31 34.85 -10.78
CA VAL A 4 -14.55 33.80 -11.79
C VAL A 4 -14.99 32.48 -11.15
N ALA A 5 -14.34 32.07 -10.06
CA ALA A 5 -14.71 30.87 -9.31
C ALA A 5 -16.07 31.05 -8.62
N ASP A 6 -16.34 32.25 -8.10
CA ASP A 6 -17.63 32.59 -7.49
C ASP A 6 -18.76 32.60 -8.55
N PHE A 7 -18.48 33.04 -9.78
CA PHE A 7 -19.43 32.98 -10.89
C PHE A 7 -19.75 31.55 -11.33
N GLU A 8 -18.75 30.67 -11.36
CA GLU A 8 -18.95 29.26 -11.68
C GLU A 8 -19.83 28.57 -10.64
N GLN A 9 -19.59 28.83 -9.34
CA GLN A 9 -20.42 28.32 -8.25
C GLN A 9 -21.87 28.86 -8.31
N LEU A 10 -22.05 30.14 -8.60
CA LEU A 10 -23.36 30.75 -8.80
C LEU A 10 -24.10 30.14 -10.00
N SER A 11 -23.40 29.93 -11.12
CA SER A 11 -24.01 29.32 -12.31
C SER A 11 -24.37 27.84 -12.09
N ALA A 12 -23.59 27.11 -11.28
CA ALA A 12 -23.91 25.76 -10.88
C ALA A 12 -25.14 25.72 -9.96
N LEU A 13 -25.25 26.66 -9.02
CA LEU A 13 -26.41 26.84 -8.16
C LEU A 13 -27.66 27.19 -8.98
N GLU A 14 -27.58 28.12 -9.93
CA GLU A 14 -28.71 28.49 -10.79
C GLU A 14 -29.21 27.32 -11.63
N ARG A 15 -28.30 26.50 -12.19
CA ARG A 15 -28.70 25.27 -12.92
C ARG A 15 -29.37 24.25 -11.99
N ARG A 16 -28.85 24.06 -10.78
CA ARG A 16 -29.47 23.18 -9.77
C ARG A 16 -30.87 23.67 -9.39
N LEU A 17 -31.03 24.97 -9.20
CA LEU A 17 -32.31 25.59 -8.82
C LEU A 17 -33.34 25.50 -9.94
N SER A 18 -32.93 25.75 -11.20
CA SER A 18 -33.78 25.52 -12.38
C SER A 18 -34.23 24.06 -12.47
N LYS A 19 -33.31 23.10 -12.32
CA LYS A 19 -33.62 21.67 -12.39
C LYS A 19 -34.57 21.24 -11.26
N ALA A 20 -34.41 21.80 -10.06
CA ALA A 20 -35.32 21.55 -8.93
C ALA A 20 -36.72 22.11 -9.20
N LEU A 21 -36.82 23.33 -9.75
CA LEU A 21 -38.11 23.94 -10.12
C LEU A 21 -38.84 23.17 -11.23
N ASP A 22 -38.11 22.69 -12.23
CA ASP A 22 -38.68 21.86 -13.31
C ASP A 22 -39.23 20.54 -12.77
N ARG A 23 -38.55 19.90 -11.80
CA ARG A 23 -39.05 18.70 -11.12
C ARG A 23 -40.29 18.99 -10.29
N ILE A 24 -40.32 20.09 -9.54
CA ILE A 24 -41.51 20.49 -8.75
C ILE A 24 -42.70 20.70 -9.68
N ALA A 25 -42.49 21.39 -10.81
CA ALA A 25 -43.54 21.59 -11.82
C ALA A 25 -44.05 20.26 -12.40
N ALA A 26 -43.15 19.31 -12.68
CA ALA A 26 -43.51 17.97 -13.15
C ALA A 26 -44.29 17.17 -12.08
N GLY A 27 -43.85 17.20 -10.82
CA GLY A 27 -44.52 16.54 -9.70
C GLY A 27 -45.92 17.10 -9.44
N VAL A 28 -46.09 18.43 -9.53
CA VAL A 28 -47.41 19.08 -9.41
C VAL A 28 -48.32 18.69 -10.57
N ALA A 29 -47.82 18.61 -11.81
CA ALA A 29 -48.60 18.16 -12.96
C ALA A 29 -49.01 16.68 -12.86
N ALA A 30 -48.14 15.82 -12.32
CA ALA A 30 -48.43 14.41 -12.06
C ALA A 30 -49.49 14.26 -10.94
N ALA A 31 -49.43 15.07 -9.89
CA ALA A 31 -50.42 15.08 -8.82
C ALA A 31 -51.81 15.55 -9.29
N ASP A 32 -51.88 16.47 -10.26
CA ASP A 32 -53.13 17.04 -10.78
C ASP A 32 -53.86 16.12 -11.79
N THR A 33 -53.20 15.06 -12.28
CA THR A 33 -53.74 14.14 -13.31
C THR A 33 -54.32 12.82 -12.77
N GLY A 34 -54.27 12.58 -11.46
CA GLY A 34 -55.12 11.59 -10.79
C GLY A 34 -54.56 10.15 -10.70
N SER A 35 -54.86 9.51 -9.55
CA SER A 35 -54.45 8.17 -9.13
C SER A 35 -54.95 7.03 -10.05
N GLY A 36 -54.26 6.81 -11.17
CA GLY A 36 -54.40 5.62 -12.02
C GLY A 36 -53.25 4.62 -11.84
N PRO A 37 -53.44 3.34 -12.23
CA PRO A 37 -52.42 2.29 -12.16
C PRO A 37 -51.15 2.56 -12.99
N ASP A 38 -51.17 3.56 -13.88
CA ASP A 38 -49.98 4.04 -14.60
C ASP A 38 -48.97 4.75 -13.67
N VAL A 39 -49.42 5.47 -12.63
CA VAL A 39 -48.52 6.21 -11.72
C VAL A 39 -47.66 5.26 -10.90
N ALA A 40 -48.19 4.10 -10.49
CA ALA A 40 -47.42 3.09 -9.78
C ALA A 40 -46.36 2.42 -10.67
N ALA A 41 -46.63 2.29 -11.98
CA ALA A 41 -45.67 1.78 -12.94
C ALA A 41 -44.56 2.81 -13.23
N ASP A 42 -44.91 4.09 -13.33
CA ASP A 42 -43.97 5.20 -13.52
C ASP A 42 -43.06 5.40 -12.29
N VAL A 43 -43.61 5.27 -11.07
CA VAL A 43 -42.83 5.32 -9.81
C VAL A 43 -41.88 4.13 -9.71
N ALA A 44 -42.34 2.90 -10.04
CA ALA A 44 -41.48 1.73 -10.04
C ALA A 44 -40.35 1.80 -11.10
N ALA A 45 -40.64 2.39 -12.27
CA ALA A 45 -39.64 2.63 -13.30
C ALA A 45 -38.61 3.69 -12.86
N ALA A 46 -39.05 4.78 -12.24
CA ALA A 46 -38.18 5.82 -11.69
C ALA A 46 -37.30 5.27 -10.55
N GLN A 47 -37.85 4.41 -9.70
CA GLN A 47 -37.10 3.75 -8.63
C GLN A 47 -36.04 2.78 -9.19
N ALA A 48 -36.38 1.97 -10.20
CA ALA A 48 -35.41 1.08 -10.85
C ALA A 48 -34.29 1.86 -11.55
N GLU A 49 -34.58 3.01 -12.15
CA GLU A 49 -33.58 3.90 -12.75
C GLU A 49 -32.66 4.53 -11.69
N ALA A 50 -33.21 4.94 -10.53
CA ALA A 50 -32.44 5.46 -9.42
C ALA A 50 -31.53 4.38 -8.79
N GLU A 51 -32.04 3.16 -8.56
CA GLU A 51 -31.26 2.03 -8.06
C GLU A 51 -30.12 1.65 -9.02
N ALA A 52 -30.38 1.65 -10.33
CA ALA A 52 -29.35 1.42 -11.34
C ALA A 52 -28.28 2.52 -11.35
N ALA A 53 -28.68 3.79 -11.19
CA ALA A 53 -27.75 4.91 -11.11
C ALA A 53 -26.88 4.86 -9.84
N ILE A 54 -27.42 4.43 -8.70
CA ILE A 54 -26.66 4.22 -7.46
C ILE A 54 -25.65 3.09 -7.63
N GLN A 55 -26.08 1.94 -8.18
CA GLN A 55 -25.17 0.81 -8.42
C GLN A 55 -24.04 1.15 -9.40
N ASP A 56 -24.33 1.92 -10.45
CA ASP A 56 -23.31 2.42 -11.37
C ASP A 56 -22.32 3.38 -10.67
N ALA A 57 -22.83 4.29 -9.84
CA ALA A 57 -21.99 5.21 -9.08
C ALA A 57 -21.12 4.49 -8.04
N GLU A 58 -21.65 3.49 -7.33
CA GLU A 58 -20.89 2.63 -6.41
C GLU A 58 -19.81 1.84 -7.15
N THR A 59 -20.13 1.28 -8.31
CA THR A 59 -19.14 0.56 -9.14
C THR A 59 -18.02 1.51 -9.57
N ARG A 60 -18.34 2.71 -10.06
CA ARG A 60 -17.35 3.73 -10.43
C ARG A 60 -16.50 4.19 -9.24
N ALA A 61 -17.10 4.31 -8.05
CA ALA A 61 -16.38 4.66 -6.83
C ALA A 61 -15.37 3.55 -6.45
N THR A 62 -15.79 2.28 -6.45
CA THR A 62 -14.89 1.15 -6.15
C THR A 62 -13.74 1.04 -7.15
N GLU A 63 -14.01 1.19 -8.45
CA GLU A 63 -12.94 1.21 -9.47
C GLU A 63 -11.97 2.39 -9.28
N ALA A 64 -12.46 3.56 -8.87
CA ALA A 64 -11.63 4.71 -8.58
C ALA A 64 -10.77 4.48 -7.33
N GLU A 65 -11.31 3.90 -6.26
CA GLU A 65 -10.57 3.52 -5.05
C GLU A 65 -9.44 2.53 -5.37
N GLU A 66 -9.71 1.51 -6.19
CA GLU A 66 -8.68 0.56 -6.64
C GLU A 66 -7.58 1.25 -7.44
N ARG A 67 -7.94 2.20 -8.32
CA ARG A 67 -6.96 2.98 -9.09
C ARG A 67 -6.12 3.91 -8.19
N VAL A 68 -6.72 4.56 -7.20
CA VAL A 68 -5.99 5.35 -6.19
C VAL A 68 -4.99 4.44 -5.46
N SER A 69 -5.44 3.29 -4.94
CA SER A 69 -4.57 2.37 -4.20
C SER A 69 -3.39 1.86 -5.06
N ALA A 70 -3.65 1.54 -6.33
CA ALA A 70 -2.60 1.13 -7.26
C ALA A 70 -1.60 2.25 -7.58
N LEU A 71 -2.05 3.51 -7.67
CA LEU A 71 -1.17 4.67 -7.87
C LEU A 71 -0.37 4.98 -6.60
N GLU A 72 -0.95 4.89 -5.41
CA GLU A 72 -0.26 5.07 -4.13
C GLU A 72 0.85 4.03 -3.96
N ALA A 73 0.59 2.76 -4.30
CA ALA A 73 1.60 1.71 -4.28
C ALA A 73 2.77 2.02 -5.24
N ARG A 74 2.47 2.50 -6.45
CA ARG A 74 3.49 2.93 -7.42
C ARG A 74 4.24 4.18 -6.98
N LEU A 75 3.59 5.08 -6.25
CA LEU A 75 4.21 6.26 -5.67
C LEU A 75 5.23 5.85 -4.61
N ALA A 76 4.84 4.95 -3.70
CA ALA A 76 5.73 4.41 -2.68
C ALA A 76 6.97 3.74 -3.31
N GLU A 77 6.78 2.92 -4.35
CA GLU A 77 7.90 2.32 -5.10
C GLU A 77 8.83 3.38 -5.73
N THR A 78 8.28 4.47 -6.27
CA THR A 78 9.12 5.59 -6.77
C THR A 78 9.81 6.38 -5.68
N GLN A 79 9.22 6.50 -4.50
CA GLN A 79 9.84 7.18 -3.35
C GLN A 79 11.02 6.36 -2.82
N ASP A 80 10.87 5.03 -2.75
CA ASP A 80 11.96 4.13 -2.40
C ASP A 80 13.08 4.21 -3.44
N ALA A 81 12.76 4.14 -4.74
CA ALA A 81 13.74 4.29 -5.81
C ALA A 81 14.43 5.67 -5.81
N LEU A 82 13.72 6.73 -5.44
CA LEU A 82 14.31 8.07 -5.29
C LEU A 82 15.27 8.11 -4.10
N SER A 83 14.95 7.43 -2.99
CA SER A 83 15.84 7.29 -1.83
C SER A 83 17.13 6.57 -2.22
N ASP A 84 17.03 5.45 -2.93
CA ASP A 84 18.19 4.72 -3.44
C ASP A 84 19.06 5.59 -4.36
N ALA A 85 18.44 6.32 -5.30
CA ALA A 85 19.15 7.25 -6.18
C ALA A 85 19.83 8.40 -5.42
N LEU A 86 19.23 8.89 -4.32
CA LEU A 86 19.88 9.86 -3.43
C LEU A 86 21.12 9.28 -2.76
N GLU A 87 21.04 8.04 -2.26
CA GLU A 87 22.18 7.34 -1.69
C GLU A 87 23.30 7.17 -2.71
N GLU A 88 22.99 6.74 -3.94
CA GLU A 88 23.97 6.65 -5.03
C GLU A 88 24.64 8.00 -5.33
N VAL A 89 23.88 9.10 -5.40
CA VAL A 89 24.45 10.44 -5.59
C VAL A 89 25.37 10.83 -4.43
N THR A 90 25.01 10.50 -3.19
CA THR A 90 25.88 10.79 -2.03
C THR A 90 27.16 9.97 -2.07
N SER A 91 27.09 8.69 -2.45
CA SER A 91 28.26 7.83 -2.63
C SER A 91 29.18 8.35 -3.75
N ALA A 92 28.61 8.65 -4.92
CA ALA A 92 29.37 9.17 -6.06
C ALA A 92 30.02 10.53 -5.77
N ARG A 93 29.39 11.37 -4.93
CA ARG A 93 30.00 12.62 -4.43
C ARG A 93 31.21 12.32 -3.55
N ALA A 94 31.10 11.41 -2.59
CA ALA A 94 32.20 11.02 -1.73
C ALA A 94 33.39 10.46 -2.53
N GLU A 95 33.13 9.58 -3.49
CA GLU A 95 34.16 9.04 -4.39
C GLU A 95 34.85 10.15 -5.22
N THR A 96 34.07 11.10 -5.74
CA THR A 96 34.60 12.24 -6.49
C THR A 96 35.51 13.10 -5.61
N ASP A 97 35.13 13.34 -4.36
CA ASP A 97 35.92 14.16 -3.43
C ASP A 97 37.22 13.45 -3.02
N VAL A 98 37.18 12.13 -2.82
CA VAL A 98 38.38 11.31 -2.60
C VAL A 98 39.30 11.36 -3.83
N ALA A 99 38.77 11.11 -5.03
CA ALA A 99 39.55 11.15 -6.26
C ALA A 99 40.16 12.55 -6.50
N ARG A 100 39.44 13.61 -6.14
CA ARG A 100 39.94 14.99 -6.24
C ARG A 100 41.08 15.23 -5.25
N ALA A 101 40.94 14.80 -4.01
CA ALA A 101 41.99 14.94 -3.00
C ALA A 101 43.26 14.13 -3.38
N GLU A 102 43.10 12.91 -3.90
CA GLU A 102 44.20 12.10 -4.42
C GLU A 102 44.92 12.79 -5.59
N ALA A 103 44.16 13.28 -6.58
CA ALA A 103 44.71 14.00 -7.72
C ALA A 103 45.42 15.29 -7.31
N GLU A 104 44.86 16.07 -6.38
CA GLU A 104 45.48 17.29 -5.87
C GLU A 104 46.79 16.99 -5.13
N THR A 105 46.79 15.98 -4.26
CA THR A 105 48.00 15.51 -3.56
C THR A 105 49.08 15.08 -4.56
N ALA A 106 48.70 14.34 -5.61
CA ALA A 106 49.63 13.92 -6.66
C ALA A 106 50.15 15.10 -7.50
N ARG A 107 49.34 16.13 -7.77
CA ARG A 107 49.80 17.36 -8.44
C ARG A 107 50.86 18.09 -7.63
N VAL A 108 50.66 18.20 -6.33
CA VAL A 108 51.64 18.82 -5.42
C VAL A 108 52.94 18.03 -5.42
N HIS A 109 52.89 16.69 -5.35
CA HIS A 109 54.08 15.85 -5.42
C HIS A 109 54.79 15.95 -6.77
N ALA A 110 54.07 15.82 -7.89
CA ALA A 110 54.65 15.92 -9.23
C ALA A 110 55.32 17.29 -9.49
N ALA A 111 54.84 18.37 -8.87
CA ALA A 111 55.47 19.69 -8.92
C ALA A 111 56.80 19.75 -8.14
N GLN A 112 56.95 18.93 -7.09
CA GLN A 112 58.17 18.83 -6.28
C GLN A 112 59.20 17.88 -6.91
N THR A 113 58.75 16.84 -7.62
CA THR A 113 59.59 15.80 -8.25
C THR A 113 59.24 15.61 -9.73
N PRO A 114 59.68 16.53 -10.62
CA PRO A 114 59.35 16.45 -12.04
C PRO A 114 60.01 15.23 -12.69
N GLY A 115 59.20 14.24 -13.10
CA GLY A 115 59.62 13.11 -13.95
C GLY A 115 59.34 11.71 -13.39
N THR A 116 59.23 11.53 -12.07
CA THR A 116 58.90 10.23 -11.46
C THR A 116 57.41 9.97 -11.36
N ASP A 117 56.61 11.04 -11.21
CA ASP A 117 55.20 10.94 -10.82
C ASP A 117 54.20 11.33 -11.94
N ALA A 118 54.69 11.47 -13.17
CA ALA A 118 53.84 11.87 -14.30
C ALA A 118 52.79 10.81 -14.67
N ALA A 119 53.17 9.53 -14.63
CA ALA A 119 52.25 8.42 -14.95
C ALA A 119 51.21 8.19 -13.85
N THR A 120 51.59 8.35 -12.57
CA THR A 120 50.67 8.25 -11.43
C THR A 120 49.67 9.40 -11.43
N LEU A 121 50.13 10.63 -11.71
CA LEU A 121 49.25 11.79 -11.88
C LEU A 121 48.24 11.58 -13.02
N ALA A 122 48.68 11.13 -14.20
CA ALA A 122 47.79 10.87 -15.32
C ALA A 122 46.71 9.81 -15.00
N GLY A 123 47.08 8.75 -14.28
CA GLY A 123 46.13 7.73 -13.82
C GLY A 123 45.11 8.26 -12.81
N LEU A 124 45.52 9.14 -11.90
CA LEU A 124 44.62 9.77 -10.93
C LEU A 124 43.69 10.80 -11.58
N GLU A 125 44.17 11.56 -12.58
CA GLU A 125 43.32 12.48 -13.35
C GLU A 125 42.28 11.72 -14.19
N GLN A 126 42.65 10.56 -14.75
CA GLN A 126 41.69 9.67 -15.41
C GLN A 126 40.65 9.12 -14.42
N ARG A 127 41.06 8.72 -13.22
CA ARG A 127 40.13 8.28 -12.15
C ARG A 127 39.19 9.41 -11.71
N LEU A 128 39.70 10.64 -11.55
CA LEU A 128 38.88 11.81 -11.23
C LEU A 128 37.85 12.08 -12.34
N ALA A 129 38.26 12.05 -13.60
CA ALA A 129 37.34 12.23 -14.72
C ALA A 129 36.25 11.14 -14.76
N ALA A 130 36.60 9.88 -14.47
CA ALA A 130 35.64 8.78 -14.38
C ALA A 130 34.66 8.96 -13.20
N ALA A 131 35.14 9.38 -12.03
CA ALA A 131 34.30 9.66 -10.86
C ALA A 131 33.34 10.84 -11.10
N GLU A 132 33.82 11.92 -11.74
CA GLU A 132 32.99 13.06 -12.11
C GLU A 132 31.90 12.69 -13.13
N ALA A 133 32.21 11.81 -14.10
CA ALA A 133 31.24 11.27 -15.04
C ALA A 133 30.18 10.40 -14.35
N SER A 134 30.60 9.50 -13.44
CA SER A 134 29.69 8.67 -12.64
C SER A 134 28.76 9.53 -11.78
N ARG A 135 29.28 10.57 -11.11
CA ARG A 135 28.48 11.53 -10.37
C ARG A 135 27.47 12.27 -11.24
N GLY A 136 27.86 12.64 -12.47
CA GLY A 136 26.97 13.27 -13.43
C GLY A 136 25.81 12.35 -13.85
N MET A 137 26.09 11.07 -14.07
CA MET A 137 25.05 10.06 -14.38
C MET A 137 24.08 9.88 -13.22
N ALA A 138 24.59 9.70 -11.99
CA ALA A 138 23.75 9.56 -10.80
C ALA A 138 22.86 10.79 -10.56
N GLN A 139 23.38 12.00 -10.80
CA GLN A 139 22.59 13.23 -10.69
C GLN A 139 21.50 13.34 -11.75
N ALA A 140 21.77 12.87 -12.98
CA ALA A 140 20.77 12.85 -14.05
C ALA A 140 19.64 11.84 -13.75
N ASP A 141 19.99 10.68 -13.20
CA ASP A 141 19.00 9.67 -12.81
C ASP A 141 18.12 10.17 -11.65
N LEU A 142 18.73 10.77 -10.62
CA LEU A 142 17.98 11.40 -9.53
C LEU A 142 16.99 12.47 -10.04
N ALA A 143 17.41 13.30 -10.98
CA ALA A 143 16.54 14.32 -11.57
C ALA A 143 15.36 13.68 -12.33
N ALA A 144 15.62 12.64 -13.12
CA ALA A 144 14.57 11.92 -13.84
C ALA A 144 13.56 11.26 -12.89
N ARG A 145 14.02 10.70 -11.76
CA ARG A 145 13.14 10.11 -10.73
C ARG A 145 12.31 11.17 -10.00
N ALA A 146 12.88 12.34 -9.73
CA ALA A 146 12.14 13.44 -9.13
C ALA A 146 11.03 13.96 -10.06
N ASP A 147 11.29 14.04 -11.36
CA ASP A 147 10.28 14.41 -12.35
C ASP A 147 9.16 13.36 -12.45
N GLU A 148 9.51 12.06 -12.43
CA GLU A 148 8.53 10.96 -12.43
C GLU A 148 7.63 10.98 -11.19
N LEU A 149 8.21 11.27 -10.01
CA LEU A 149 7.45 11.42 -8.77
C LEU A 149 6.43 12.57 -8.87
N ALA A 150 6.86 13.72 -9.39
CA ALA A 150 5.99 14.88 -9.54
C ALA A 150 4.82 14.62 -10.52
N GLU A 151 5.04 13.87 -11.60
CA GLU A 151 3.98 13.44 -12.51
C GLU A 151 2.97 12.52 -11.83
N LYS A 152 3.46 11.56 -11.03
CA LYS A 152 2.61 10.62 -10.27
C LYS A 152 1.81 11.31 -9.17
N ASP A 153 2.40 12.25 -8.44
CA ASP A 153 1.70 13.07 -7.44
C ASP A 153 0.57 13.89 -8.07
N ALA A 154 0.80 14.49 -9.25
CA ALA A 154 -0.23 15.21 -9.98
C ALA A 154 -1.38 14.30 -10.43
N ALA A 155 -1.05 13.09 -10.93
CA ALA A 155 -2.06 12.10 -11.31
C ALA A 155 -2.89 11.60 -10.12
N LEU A 156 -2.26 11.42 -8.95
CA LEU A 156 -2.96 11.07 -7.71
C LEU A 156 -3.95 12.18 -7.29
N ALA A 157 -3.52 13.44 -7.32
CA ALA A 157 -4.39 14.56 -6.97
C ALA A 157 -5.61 14.68 -7.90
N GLU A 158 -5.42 14.46 -9.21
CA GLU A 158 -6.52 14.44 -10.18
C GLU A 158 -7.50 13.29 -9.91
N LEU A 159 -6.99 12.10 -9.60
CA LEU A 159 -7.82 10.92 -9.37
C LEU A 159 -8.59 11.02 -8.04
N GLN A 160 -7.97 11.59 -7.00
CA GLN A 160 -8.64 11.91 -5.74
C GLN A 160 -9.77 12.91 -5.94
N ALA A 161 -9.55 13.99 -6.70
CA ALA A 161 -10.60 14.95 -7.03
C ALA A 161 -11.76 14.30 -7.82
N ALA A 162 -11.46 13.38 -8.74
CA ALA A 162 -12.48 12.63 -9.49
C ALA A 162 -13.29 11.68 -8.58
N LEU A 163 -12.64 11.06 -7.60
CA LEU A 163 -13.29 10.19 -6.61
C LEU A 163 -14.23 10.98 -5.69
N GLU A 164 -13.78 12.14 -5.18
CA GLU A 164 -14.63 13.04 -4.40
C GLU A 164 -15.85 13.51 -5.20
N ALA A 165 -15.67 13.83 -6.49
CA ALA A 165 -16.77 14.20 -7.36
C ALA A 165 -17.78 13.05 -7.56
N ALA A 166 -17.30 11.81 -7.78
CA ALA A 166 -18.15 10.64 -7.93
C ALA A 166 -18.92 10.31 -6.64
N GLN A 167 -18.29 10.45 -5.48
CA GLN A 167 -18.94 10.28 -4.18
C GLN A 167 -20.01 11.36 -3.93
N ALA A 168 -19.74 12.60 -4.32
CA ALA A 168 -20.72 13.68 -4.23
C ALA A 168 -21.93 13.44 -5.16
N GLU A 169 -21.71 12.92 -6.37
CA GLU A 169 -22.79 12.52 -7.28
C GLU A 169 -23.65 11.38 -6.71
N ALA A 170 -23.02 10.36 -6.10
CA ALA A 170 -23.72 9.26 -5.44
C ALA A 170 -24.56 9.72 -4.24
N ALA A 171 -24.04 10.67 -3.45
CA ALA A 171 -24.75 11.27 -2.33
C ALA A 171 -25.93 12.13 -2.77
N ASP A 172 -25.78 12.93 -3.83
CA ASP A 172 -26.86 13.77 -4.39
C ASP A 172 -27.97 12.90 -5.02
N ALA A 173 -27.60 11.81 -5.71
CA ALA A 173 -28.55 10.83 -6.22
C ALA A 173 -29.38 10.19 -5.09
N SER A 174 -28.72 9.81 -3.99
CA SER A 174 -29.36 9.24 -2.80
C SER A 174 -30.27 10.24 -2.07
N ALA A 175 -29.86 11.52 -1.99
CA ALA A 175 -30.67 12.57 -1.36
C ALA A 175 -31.91 12.95 -2.19
N SER A 176 -31.82 12.88 -3.51
CA SER A 176 -32.92 13.25 -4.42
C SER A 176 -34.05 12.21 -4.53
N GLY A 177 -33.87 11.02 -3.98
CA GLY A 177 -34.90 9.96 -3.91
C GLY A 177 -35.78 9.99 -2.64
N MET A 178 -35.56 10.94 -1.73
CA MET A 178 -36.12 10.94 -0.37
C MET A 178 -37.30 11.91 -0.15
N ASP A 179 -37.77 12.62 -1.19
CA ASP A 179 -38.80 13.67 -1.09
C ASP A 179 -40.26 13.20 -1.34
N ALA A 180 -40.55 11.89 -1.31
CA ALA A 180 -41.91 11.35 -1.33
C ALA A 180 -42.27 10.64 0.01
N GLU A 181 -43.34 11.11 0.65
CA GLU A 181 -44.01 10.71 1.93
C GLU A 181 -43.37 9.65 2.88
N PRO A 182 -43.05 9.94 4.18
CA PRO A 182 -42.02 9.20 4.94
C PRO A 182 -42.48 8.17 6.01
N GLU A 183 -43.77 7.83 6.08
CA GLU A 183 -44.38 6.83 6.99
C GLU A 183 -43.87 5.37 6.90
N ALA A 184 -44.18 4.75 5.76
CA ALA A 184 -44.16 3.29 5.61
C ALA A 184 -42.89 2.78 4.90
N GLU A 185 -42.27 3.62 4.06
CA GLU A 185 -41.07 3.27 3.30
C GLU A 185 -39.80 3.32 4.14
N THR A 186 -39.74 4.16 5.18
CA THR A 186 -38.62 4.18 6.15
C THR A 186 -38.57 2.88 6.96
N GLU A 187 -39.73 2.36 7.36
CA GLU A 187 -39.83 1.10 8.09
C GLU A 187 -39.45 -0.10 7.21
N ASP A 188 -39.75 -0.04 5.91
CA ASP A 188 -39.37 -1.08 4.94
C ASP A 188 -37.90 -0.96 4.50
N MET A 189 -37.33 0.24 4.44
CA MET A 189 -35.91 0.50 4.26
C MET A 189 -35.09 0.04 5.47
N GLU A 190 -35.56 0.30 6.69
CA GLU A 190 -34.95 -0.20 7.93
C GLU A 190 -34.99 -1.73 7.97
N LYS A 191 -36.11 -2.35 7.56
CA LYS A 191 -36.19 -3.82 7.41
C LYS A 191 -35.21 -4.32 6.33
N ALA A 192 -35.07 -3.64 5.21
CA ALA A 192 -34.13 -3.99 4.14
C ALA A 192 -32.66 -3.88 4.59
N LEU A 193 -32.30 -2.80 5.28
CA LEU A 193 -30.99 -2.61 5.90
C LEU A 193 -30.73 -3.65 6.99
N ALA A 194 -31.72 -4.00 7.81
CA ALA A 194 -31.60 -5.07 8.79
C ALA A 194 -31.46 -6.46 8.15
N VAL A 195 -32.06 -6.68 6.96
CA VAL A 195 -31.86 -7.92 6.19
C VAL A 195 -30.46 -7.94 5.57
N MET A 196 -30.00 -6.84 4.97
CA MET A 196 -28.65 -6.74 4.41
C MET A 196 -27.57 -6.85 5.48
N GLY A 197 -27.72 -6.18 6.63
CA GLY A 197 -26.84 -6.32 7.78
C GLY A 197 -26.72 -7.78 8.24
N ARG A 198 -27.85 -8.48 8.40
CA ARG A 198 -27.86 -9.92 8.74
C ARG A 198 -27.23 -10.80 7.66
N ARG A 199 -27.34 -10.44 6.37
CA ARG A 199 -26.68 -11.15 5.27
C ARG A 199 -25.17 -10.94 5.27
N VAL A 200 -24.71 -9.72 5.55
CA VAL A 200 -23.29 -9.39 5.67
C VAL A 200 -22.67 -10.10 6.89
N GLU A 201 -23.34 -10.10 8.04
CA GLU A 201 -22.91 -10.84 9.22
C GLU A 201 -22.81 -12.34 8.95
N ARG A 202 -23.81 -12.91 8.27
CA ARG A 202 -23.78 -14.32 7.87
C ARG A 202 -22.63 -14.61 6.90
N ALA A 203 -22.42 -13.77 5.90
CA ALA A 203 -21.31 -13.92 4.95
C ALA A 203 -19.94 -13.80 5.63
N ARG A 204 -19.79 -12.91 6.63
CA ARG A 204 -18.58 -12.82 7.46
C ARG A 204 -18.37 -14.11 8.25
N ALA A 205 -19.40 -14.61 8.93
CA ALA A 205 -19.32 -15.86 9.68
C ALA A 205 -18.98 -17.07 8.78
N GLU A 206 -19.58 -17.16 7.59
CA GLU A 206 -19.28 -18.21 6.60
C GLU A 206 -17.83 -18.11 6.09
N ARG A 207 -17.34 -16.91 5.81
CA ARG A 207 -15.94 -16.67 5.42
C ARG A 207 -14.97 -17.10 6.53
N ASP A 208 -15.26 -16.74 7.78
CA ASP A 208 -14.39 -17.06 8.91
C ASP A 208 -14.39 -18.57 9.18
N GLN A 209 -15.55 -19.23 9.06
CA GLN A 209 -15.67 -20.69 9.12
C GLN A 209 -14.87 -21.39 8.00
N ALA A 210 -14.91 -20.85 6.77
CA ALA A 210 -14.13 -21.38 5.65
C ALA A 210 -12.61 -21.25 5.89
N ARG A 211 -12.17 -20.14 6.49
CA ARG A 211 -10.76 -19.93 6.87
C ARG A 211 -10.32 -20.93 7.95
N MET A 212 -11.12 -21.13 8.99
CA MET A 212 -10.84 -22.14 10.03
C MET A 212 -10.76 -23.54 9.44
N ALA A 213 -11.62 -23.87 8.46
CA ALA A 213 -11.57 -25.16 7.76
C ALA A 213 -10.30 -25.31 6.90
N CYS A 214 -9.84 -24.25 6.23
CA CYS A 214 -8.57 -24.26 5.50
C CYS A 214 -7.36 -24.42 6.42
N ASP A 215 -7.35 -23.75 7.57
CA ASP A 215 -6.28 -23.86 8.56
C ASP A 215 -6.23 -25.30 9.13
N ALA A 216 -7.39 -25.86 9.51
CA ALA A 216 -7.49 -27.24 9.99
C ALA A 216 -7.09 -28.29 8.93
N ALA A 217 -7.45 -28.07 7.66
CA ALA A 217 -7.03 -28.95 6.57
C ALA A 217 -5.52 -28.88 6.31
N THR A 218 -4.92 -27.71 6.53
CA THR A 218 -3.47 -27.51 6.40
C THR A 218 -2.73 -28.19 7.55
N ASP A 219 -3.21 -28.05 8.78
CA ASP A 219 -2.65 -28.73 9.96
C ASP A 219 -2.74 -30.27 9.78
N ALA A 220 -3.89 -30.79 9.33
CA ALA A 220 -4.03 -32.23 9.03
C ALA A 220 -3.10 -32.71 7.90
N LEU A 221 -2.84 -31.87 6.90
CA LEU A 221 -1.93 -32.19 5.80
C LEU A 221 -0.46 -32.20 6.26
N ASP A 222 -0.10 -31.32 7.19
CA ASP A 222 1.23 -31.29 7.79
C ASP A 222 1.43 -32.50 8.74
N GLU A 223 0.42 -32.89 9.52
CA GLU A 223 0.44 -34.14 10.32
C GLU A 223 0.62 -35.39 9.43
N ILE A 224 -0.05 -35.44 8.27
CA ILE A 224 0.11 -36.54 7.31
C ILE A 224 1.52 -36.55 6.72
N LYS A 225 2.10 -35.39 6.42
CA LYS A 225 3.48 -35.29 5.91
C LYS A 225 4.51 -35.76 6.94
N GLU A 226 4.34 -35.37 8.20
CA GLU A 226 5.17 -35.83 9.30
C GLU A 226 5.06 -37.35 9.49
N ALA A 227 3.83 -37.90 9.47
CA ALA A 227 3.58 -39.33 9.59
C ALA A 227 4.12 -40.16 8.40
N THR A 228 4.22 -39.56 7.21
CA THR A 228 4.76 -40.20 6.00
C THR A 228 6.28 -40.02 5.83
N GLY A 229 6.94 -39.34 6.77
CA GLY A 229 8.38 -39.09 6.75
C GLY A 229 8.82 -38.05 5.72
N ALA A 230 7.88 -37.27 5.17
CA ALA A 230 8.19 -36.12 4.34
C ALA A 230 8.73 -34.98 5.23
N VAL A 231 9.87 -34.39 4.84
CA VAL A 231 10.45 -33.27 5.57
C VAL A 231 9.50 -32.08 5.47
N VAL A 232 8.84 -31.75 6.59
CA VAL A 232 8.08 -30.50 6.72
C VAL A 232 9.08 -29.40 7.02
N ASP A 233 9.12 -28.37 6.17
CA ASP A 233 10.01 -27.23 6.37
C ASP A 233 9.57 -26.44 7.61
N GLU A 234 10.38 -26.49 8.65
CA GLU A 234 10.16 -25.82 9.93
C GLU A 234 10.01 -24.30 9.78
N ARG A 235 10.63 -23.72 8.74
CA ARG A 235 10.48 -22.30 8.37
C ARG A 235 9.07 -21.98 7.90
N ILE A 236 8.47 -22.85 7.10
CA ILE A 236 7.10 -22.70 6.62
C ILE A 236 6.11 -22.80 7.78
N LEU A 237 6.36 -23.70 8.73
CA LEU A 237 5.55 -23.81 9.96
C LEU A 237 5.69 -22.57 10.87
N ALA A 238 6.89 -22.01 11.01
CA ALA A 238 7.14 -20.78 11.76
C ALA A 238 6.42 -19.57 11.11
N LEU A 239 6.57 -19.37 9.80
CA LEU A 239 5.89 -18.32 9.03
C LEU A 239 4.36 -18.45 9.12
N ARG A 240 3.81 -19.67 9.03
CA ARG A 240 2.36 -19.90 9.19
C ARG A 240 1.88 -19.56 10.60
N ARG A 241 2.66 -19.86 11.65
CA ARG A 241 2.34 -19.45 13.03
C ARG A 241 2.36 -17.93 13.17
N GLN A 242 3.35 -17.26 12.59
CA GLN A 242 3.46 -15.80 12.59
C GLN A 242 2.31 -15.13 11.83
N LEU A 243 1.91 -15.66 10.67
CA LEU A 243 0.76 -15.17 9.90
C LEU A 243 -0.56 -15.35 10.65
N ARG A 244 -0.74 -16.46 11.40
CA ARG A 244 -1.90 -16.65 12.28
C ARG A 244 -1.93 -15.59 13.39
N LEU A 245 -0.80 -15.35 14.05
CA LEU A 245 -0.69 -14.38 15.14
C LEU A 245 -0.94 -12.93 14.65
N MET A 246 -0.37 -12.55 13.50
CA MET A 246 -0.62 -11.25 12.86
C MET A 246 -2.09 -11.08 12.45
N ARG A 247 -2.75 -12.14 11.99
CA ARG A 247 -4.17 -12.11 11.63
C ARG A 247 -5.06 -11.88 12.85
N THR A 248 -4.85 -12.62 13.93
CA THR A 248 -5.60 -12.42 15.18
C THR A 248 -5.42 -10.99 15.70
N ARG A 249 -4.20 -10.42 15.61
CA ARG A 249 -3.93 -9.04 15.97
C ARG A 249 -4.66 -8.01 15.09
N ALA A 250 -4.75 -8.26 13.78
CA ALA A 250 -5.49 -7.39 12.87
C ALA A 250 -7.01 -7.41 13.18
N GLU A 251 -7.55 -8.57 13.56
CA GLU A 251 -8.94 -8.73 13.98
C GLU A 251 -9.22 -8.02 15.31
N ASP A 252 -8.32 -8.15 16.30
CA ASP A 252 -8.42 -7.44 17.59
C ASP A 252 -8.33 -5.92 17.43
N LEU A 253 -7.42 -5.43 16.57
CA LEU A 253 -7.31 -4.00 16.25
C LEU A 253 -8.57 -3.48 15.53
N ALA A 254 -9.12 -4.24 14.59
CA ALA A 254 -10.36 -3.88 13.91
C ALA A 254 -11.54 -3.80 14.90
N ALA A 255 -11.61 -4.71 15.88
CA ALA A 255 -12.60 -4.66 16.95
C ALA A 255 -12.42 -3.42 17.86
N GLN A 256 -11.17 -3.06 18.20
CA GLN A 256 -10.87 -1.87 18.99
C GLN A 256 -11.20 -0.57 18.23
N VAL A 257 -10.89 -0.49 16.94
CA VAL A 257 -11.25 0.66 16.09
C VAL A 257 -12.76 0.79 15.95
N SER A 258 -13.49 -0.31 15.78
CA SER A 258 -14.95 -0.31 15.74
C SER A 258 -15.55 0.17 17.06
N LEU A 259 -14.97 -0.22 18.20
CA LEU A 259 -15.36 0.24 19.52
C LEU A 259 -15.12 1.76 19.68
N LEU A 260 -13.97 2.26 19.22
CA LEU A 260 -13.61 3.69 19.21
C LEU A 260 -14.57 4.51 18.34
N GLN A 261 -14.90 4.02 17.15
CA GLN A 261 -15.82 4.66 16.21
C GLN A 261 -17.26 4.69 16.71
N SER A 262 -17.66 3.74 17.55
CA SER A 262 -19.01 3.70 18.16
C SER A 262 -19.25 4.78 19.22
N GLY A 263 -18.25 5.61 19.54
CA GLY A 263 -18.37 6.71 20.50
C GLY A 263 -18.49 6.25 21.96
N ALA A 264 -18.31 4.95 22.24
CA ALA A 264 -18.18 4.44 23.59
C ALA A 264 -16.95 5.08 24.25
N SER A 265 -17.12 5.69 25.43
CA SER A 265 -16.00 6.23 26.19
C SER A 265 -14.96 5.13 26.37
N VAL A 266 -13.78 5.33 25.80
CA VAL A 266 -12.68 4.38 25.85
C VAL A 266 -12.33 4.16 27.31
N ASP A 267 -12.65 2.97 27.81
CA ASP A 267 -12.29 2.60 29.17
C ASP A 267 -10.76 2.55 29.25
N ALA A 268 -10.16 3.37 30.12
CA ALA A 268 -8.71 3.49 30.23
C ALA A 268 -8.05 2.12 30.50
N THR A 269 -8.76 1.23 31.20
CA THR A 269 -8.37 -0.15 31.44
C THR A 269 -8.32 -1.01 30.17
N LEU A 270 -9.20 -0.80 29.18
CA LEU A 270 -9.14 -1.51 27.89
C LEU A 270 -7.98 -1.01 27.04
N LEU A 271 -7.71 0.30 27.07
CA LEU A 271 -6.55 0.89 26.39
C LEU A 271 -5.23 0.35 26.98
N ASP A 272 -5.12 0.33 28.31
CA ASP A 272 -3.94 -0.19 29.01
C ASP A 272 -3.73 -1.68 28.74
N GLN A 273 -4.81 -2.47 28.67
CA GLN A 273 -4.74 -3.88 28.27
C GLN A 273 -4.28 -4.07 26.82
N GLY A 274 -4.76 -3.23 25.89
CA GLY A 274 -4.32 -3.24 24.50
C GLY A 274 -2.83 -2.90 24.35
N LEU A 275 -2.36 -1.87 25.07
CA LEU A 275 -0.95 -1.48 25.08
C LEU A 275 -0.05 -2.56 25.71
N LEU A 276 -0.51 -3.23 26.77
CA LEU A 276 0.22 -4.35 27.37
C LEU A 276 0.34 -5.55 26.42
N ALA A 277 -0.74 -5.89 25.71
CA ALA A 277 -0.71 -6.94 24.68
C ALA A 277 0.22 -6.58 23.52
N GLU A 278 0.25 -5.31 23.11
CA GLU A 278 1.18 -4.81 22.10
C GLU A 278 2.65 -4.90 22.57
N VAL A 279 2.95 -4.54 23.82
CA VAL A 279 4.30 -4.68 24.38
C VAL A 279 4.74 -6.15 24.47
N GLU A 280 3.85 -7.05 24.86
CA GLU A 280 4.16 -8.48 24.97
C GLU A 280 4.41 -9.11 23.60
N THR A 281 3.63 -8.73 22.58
CA THR A 281 3.83 -9.19 21.21
C THR A 281 5.10 -8.61 20.57
N LEU A 282 5.43 -7.34 20.83
CA LEU A 282 6.71 -6.75 20.40
C LEU A 282 7.90 -7.47 21.03
N ARG A 283 7.78 -7.97 22.27
CA ARG A 283 8.81 -8.83 22.89
C ARG A 283 8.94 -10.15 22.16
N GLN A 284 7.82 -10.83 21.89
CA GLN A 284 7.83 -12.11 21.17
C GLN A 284 8.42 -11.98 19.75
N LEU A 285 8.12 -10.88 19.04
CA LEU A 285 8.74 -10.56 17.75
C LEU A 285 10.25 -10.39 17.88
N ARG A 286 10.71 -9.58 18.84
CA ARG A 286 12.15 -9.36 19.07
C ARG A 286 12.88 -10.63 19.47
N ASP A 287 12.27 -11.50 20.27
CA ASP A 287 12.85 -12.79 20.65
C ASP A 287 12.94 -13.74 19.44
N THR A 288 11.95 -13.68 18.54
CA THR A 288 11.96 -14.45 17.28
C THR A 288 13.03 -13.93 16.32
N ASP A 289 13.11 -12.61 16.14
CA ASP A 289 14.14 -11.97 15.31
C ASP A 289 15.55 -12.25 15.85
N ALA A 290 15.73 -12.22 17.17
CA ALA A 290 17.00 -12.57 17.81
C ALA A 290 17.38 -14.04 17.54
N ALA A 291 16.42 -14.96 17.61
CA ALA A 291 16.65 -16.37 17.30
C ALA A 291 16.98 -16.59 15.81
N GLU A 292 16.38 -15.83 14.89
CA GLU A 292 16.70 -15.88 13.46
C GLU A 292 18.09 -15.32 13.17
N LEU A 293 18.46 -14.18 13.77
CA LEU A 293 19.79 -13.61 13.67
C LEU A 293 20.86 -14.54 14.21
N ASP A 294 20.64 -15.17 15.38
CA ASP A 294 21.56 -16.16 15.94
C ASP A 294 21.75 -17.36 14.99
N ARG A 295 20.68 -17.80 14.33
CA ARG A 295 20.74 -18.88 13.34
C ARG A 295 21.54 -18.49 12.10
N ILE A 296 21.30 -17.28 11.55
CA ILE A 296 22.05 -16.74 10.41
C ILE A 296 23.54 -16.64 10.77
N VAL A 297 23.86 -16.16 11.98
CA VAL A 297 25.25 -16.06 12.46
C VAL A 297 25.89 -17.45 12.55
N GLN A 298 25.18 -18.46 13.06
CA GLN A 298 25.68 -19.84 13.10
C GLN A 298 25.90 -20.42 11.70
N GLU A 299 25.00 -20.15 10.75
CA GLU A 299 25.13 -20.61 9.36
C GLU A 299 26.32 -19.94 8.65
N MET A 300 26.53 -18.64 8.87
CA MET A 300 27.71 -17.93 8.37
C MET A 300 29.01 -18.46 9.00
N GLN A 301 29.02 -18.73 10.30
CA GLN A 301 30.18 -19.31 10.99
C GLN A 301 30.51 -20.70 10.44
N ALA A 302 29.51 -21.56 10.27
CA ALA A 302 29.70 -22.88 9.66
C ALA A 302 30.22 -22.77 8.21
N GLY A 303 29.71 -21.82 7.42
CA GLY A 303 30.21 -21.55 6.07
C GLY A 303 31.67 -21.07 6.04
N LEU A 304 32.07 -20.23 7.00
CA LEU A 304 33.45 -19.78 7.17
C LEU A 304 34.38 -20.92 7.58
N ASP A 305 33.96 -21.78 8.50
CA ASP A 305 34.74 -22.94 8.96
C ASP A 305 34.91 -23.99 7.85
N MET A 306 33.87 -24.21 7.02
CA MET A 306 33.95 -25.04 5.83
C MET A 306 34.91 -24.48 4.79
N ALA A 307 34.85 -23.18 4.51
CA ALA A 307 35.78 -22.51 3.60
C ALA A 307 37.24 -22.51 4.11
N ALA A 308 37.43 -22.43 5.43
CA ALA A 308 38.74 -22.57 6.06
C ALA A 308 39.26 -24.01 5.98
N SER A 309 38.40 -25.01 6.18
CA SER A 309 38.75 -26.44 6.06
C SER A 309 39.07 -26.84 4.61
N GLU A 310 38.39 -26.24 3.63
CA GLU A 310 38.64 -26.49 2.20
C GLU A 310 39.98 -25.87 1.74
N ARG A 311 40.39 -24.73 2.31
CA ARG A 311 41.74 -24.16 2.12
C ARG A 311 42.85 -24.93 2.83
N ALA A 312 42.52 -25.67 3.90
CA ALA A 312 43.48 -26.44 4.68
C ALA A 312 43.68 -27.88 4.15
N ALA A 313 42.90 -28.32 3.17
CA ALA A 313 43.10 -29.61 2.51
C ALA A 313 44.40 -29.56 1.68
N PRO A 314 45.44 -30.34 2.02
CA PRO A 314 46.69 -30.32 1.27
C PRO A 314 46.45 -30.96 -0.10
N GLU A 315 46.83 -30.26 -1.18
CA GLU A 315 47.01 -30.86 -2.50
C GLU A 315 47.94 -32.07 -2.35
N THR A 316 47.37 -33.27 -2.39
CA THR A 316 48.14 -34.49 -2.60
C THR A 316 48.65 -34.45 -4.04
N VAL A 317 49.78 -33.79 -4.23
CA VAL A 317 50.56 -33.82 -5.47
C VAL A 317 50.96 -35.27 -5.71
N ASP A 318 50.24 -35.92 -6.62
CA ASP A 318 50.52 -37.27 -7.11
C ASP A 318 51.81 -37.22 -7.95
N GLY A 319 52.95 -37.30 -7.27
CA GLY A 319 54.26 -37.48 -7.87
C GLY A 319 54.43 -38.91 -8.37
N GLY A 320 53.89 -39.19 -9.56
CA GLY A 320 54.14 -40.43 -10.29
C GLY A 320 55.64 -40.60 -10.60
N PRO A 321 56.27 -41.74 -10.24
CA PRO A 321 57.70 -41.95 -10.42
C PRO A 321 58.05 -42.19 -11.90
N ASN A 322 59.04 -41.47 -12.40
CA ASN A 322 59.77 -41.83 -13.61
C ASN A 322 60.38 -43.22 -13.47
N ALA A 323 59.99 -44.15 -14.35
CA ALA A 323 60.74 -45.33 -14.74
C ALA A 323 60.47 -45.64 -16.21
#